data_AF-A0ABD2KEZ6-F1
#
_entry.id   AF-A0ABD2KEZ6-F1
#
_cell.length_a   1.000
_cell.length_b   1.000
_cell.length_c   1.000
_cell.angle_alpha   90.00
_cell.angle_beta   90.00
_cell.angle_gamma   90.00
#
_symmetry.space_group_name_H-M   'P 1'
#
loop_
_entity.id
_entity.type
_entity.pdbx_description
1 polymer ?
#
loop_
_entity_poly.entity_id
_entity_poly.type
_entity_poly.pdbx_seq_one_letter_code
_entity_poly.pdbx_strand_id
1 'polypeptide(L)'
;MEKSKTERKCRAESEGRKETERETAQRRPGRRARGRNAEEIAYLVKRGGIVPLRPIIRPAFDHLNTEVVHLIRDCWVETPSERPTIEKYANKLEEEVQERTKELEGEKRKSDILLYRMMPRLTGGAL
;
A
#
# COMPACT_ATOMS: atom_id res chain seq x y z
N MET A 1 39.80 17.84 -49.52
CA MET A 1 40.13 17.13 -48.26
C MET A 1 39.04 17.44 -47.25
N GLU A 2 37.90 16.77 -47.40
CA GLU A 2 36.75 16.88 -46.49
C GLU A 2 36.66 15.56 -45.74
N LYS A 3 37.20 15.55 -44.51
CA LYS A 3 37.01 14.42 -43.61
C LYS A 3 35.66 14.58 -42.93
N SER A 4 34.77 13.67 -43.31
CA SER A 4 33.35 13.57 -43.02
C SER A 4 32.98 13.78 -41.55
N LYS A 5 31.99 14.65 -41.31
CA LYS A 5 31.32 14.90 -40.01
C LYS A 5 30.72 13.64 -39.34
N THR A 6 30.77 12.49 -40.01
CA THR A 6 30.24 11.20 -39.55
C THR A 6 31.18 10.43 -38.61
N GLU A 7 32.49 10.70 -38.60
CA GLU A 7 33.46 9.94 -37.79
C GLU A 7 33.58 10.42 -36.33
N ARG A 8 33.16 11.67 -36.05
CA ARG A 8 33.12 12.20 -34.67
C ARG A 8 31.96 11.65 -33.86
N LYS A 9 30.93 11.11 -34.52
CA LYS A 9 29.74 10.57 -33.85
C LYS A 9 29.96 9.16 -33.26
N CYS A 10 30.87 8.37 -33.81
CA CYS A 10 31.18 7.02 -33.31
C CYS A 10 32.14 7.00 -32.10
N ARG A 11 32.80 8.13 -31.77
CA ARG A 11 33.70 8.21 -30.60
C ARG A 11 32.97 8.58 -29.29
N ALA A 12 31.74 9.11 -29.40
CA ALA A 12 30.93 9.48 -28.23
C ALA A 12 30.06 8.33 -27.70
N GLU A 13 29.92 7.23 -28.44
CA GLU A 13 29.06 6.09 -28.06
C GLU A 13 29.82 4.93 -27.40
N SER A 14 31.16 4.98 -27.36
CA SER A 14 32.00 3.95 -26.74
C SER A 14 32.36 4.21 -25.26
N GLU A 15 32.10 5.40 -24.75
CA GLU A 15 32.37 5.76 -23.33
C GLU A 15 31.15 5.54 -22.43
N GLY A 16 29.94 5.40 -22.99
CA GLY A 16 28.69 5.22 -22.23
C GLY A 16 28.35 3.78 -21.82
N ARG A 17 29.28 2.83 -21.94
CA ARG A 17 29.01 1.38 -21.74
C ARG A 17 29.96 0.67 -20.77
N LYS A 18 30.78 1.39 -20.00
CA LYS A 18 31.76 0.79 -19.06
C LYS A 18 31.57 1.20 -17.59
N GLU A 19 30.33 1.39 -17.18
CA GLU A 19 30.01 1.56 -15.75
C GLU A 19 28.82 0.68 -15.35
N THR A 20 28.79 -0.53 -15.92
CA THR A 20 28.09 -1.66 -15.31
C THR A 20 29.13 -2.50 -14.60
N GLU A 21 28.87 -2.81 -13.33
CA GLU A 21 29.56 -3.81 -12.51
C GLU A 21 30.95 -3.42 -12.01
N ARG A 22 30.99 -2.73 -10.85
CA ARG A 22 31.98 -2.93 -9.77
C ARG A 22 31.72 -1.99 -8.59
N GLU A 23 30.59 -2.15 -7.90
CA GLU A 23 30.55 -1.83 -6.47
C GLU A 23 29.38 -2.52 -5.77
N THR A 24 29.36 -3.86 -5.86
CA THR A 24 28.72 -4.66 -4.82
C THR A 24 29.65 -4.74 -3.62
N ALA A 25 29.35 -3.91 -2.61
CA ALA A 25 29.51 -4.16 -1.17
C ALA A 25 30.03 -2.91 -0.45
N GLN A 26 29.12 -2.13 0.16
CA GLN A 26 29.18 -1.78 1.58
C GLN A 26 27.96 -0.91 1.96
N ARG A 27 27.02 -1.49 2.72
CA ARG A 27 25.89 -0.84 3.47
C ARG A 27 24.88 -0.01 2.65
N ARG A 28 23.67 -0.57 2.46
CA ARG A 28 22.50 0.08 1.82
C ARG A 28 22.20 1.47 2.40
N PRO A 29 22.24 2.55 1.61
CA PRO A 29 21.38 3.70 1.83
C PRO A 29 20.07 3.44 1.10
N GLY A 30 18.97 3.26 1.84
CA GLY A 30 17.64 3.35 1.26
C GLY A 30 17.60 4.60 0.38
N ARG A 31 17.28 4.41 -0.91
CA ARG A 31 17.37 5.44 -1.96
C ARG A 31 16.85 6.77 -1.43
N ARG A 32 17.76 7.67 -1.02
CA ARG A 32 17.48 9.09 -0.96
C ARG A 32 17.22 9.49 -2.41
N ALA A 33 15.96 9.45 -2.83
CA ALA A 33 15.53 10.36 -3.87
C ALA A 33 16.08 11.71 -3.43
N ARG A 34 16.85 12.39 -4.29
CA ARG A 34 17.23 13.79 -4.05
C ARG A 34 15.97 14.48 -3.54
N GLY A 35 15.98 14.92 -2.29
CA GLY A 35 14.82 15.55 -1.68
C GLY A 35 14.52 16.76 -2.54
N ARG A 36 13.43 16.71 -3.30
CA ARG A 36 12.98 17.87 -4.06
C ARG A 36 12.75 19.00 -3.07
N ASN A 37 13.21 20.20 -3.40
CA ASN A 37 12.92 21.37 -2.58
C ASN A 37 11.43 21.74 -2.72
N ALA A 38 10.95 22.60 -1.82
CA ALA A 38 9.54 22.97 -1.79
C ALA A 38 9.10 23.62 -3.12
N GLU A 39 9.98 24.36 -3.77
CA GLU A 39 9.74 25.07 -5.02
C GLU A 39 9.52 24.10 -6.19
N GLU A 40 10.36 23.07 -6.30
CA GLU A 40 10.25 22.01 -7.31
C GLU A 40 8.97 21.19 -7.12
N ILE A 41 8.61 20.91 -5.86
CA ILE A 41 7.33 20.24 -5.54
C ILE A 41 6.15 21.11 -5.96
N ALA A 42 6.14 22.39 -5.57
CA ALA A 42 5.07 23.33 -5.92
C ALA A 42 4.92 23.50 -7.44
N TYR A 43 6.04 23.53 -8.15
CA TYR A 43 6.07 23.60 -9.61
C TYR A 43 5.43 22.37 -10.27
N LEU A 44 5.76 21.16 -9.81
CA LEU A 44 5.19 19.92 -10.34
C LEU A 44 3.69 19.78 -10.06
N VAL A 45 3.25 20.19 -8.86
CA VAL A 45 1.82 20.22 -8.49
C VAL A 45 1.05 21.20 -9.36
N LYS A 46 1.56 22.42 -9.53
CA LYS A 46 0.90 23.48 -10.29
C LYS A 46 0.77 23.17 -11.77
N ARG A 47 1.67 22.36 -12.34
CA ARG A 47 1.65 21.98 -13.76
C ARG A 47 0.98 20.62 -14.03
N GLY A 48 0.38 19.98 -13.01
CA GLY A 48 -0.34 18.72 -13.17
C GLY A 48 0.53 17.58 -13.70
N GLY A 49 1.78 17.49 -13.26
CA GLY A 49 2.69 16.44 -13.73
C GLY A 49 2.21 15.03 -13.37
N ILE A 50 2.41 14.08 -14.28
CA ILE A 50 1.98 12.66 -14.18
C ILE A 50 2.73 11.88 -13.07
N VAL A 51 3.70 12.50 -12.38
CA VAL A 51 4.44 11.80 -11.32
C VAL A 51 3.61 11.89 -10.04
N PRO A 52 2.98 10.78 -9.57
CA PRO A 52 2.33 10.81 -8.29
C PRO A 52 3.39 11.16 -7.25
N LEU A 53 3.19 12.26 -6.52
CA LEU A 53 3.95 12.56 -5.30
C LEU A 53 3.59 11.59 -4.17
N ARG A 54 2.66 10.68 -4.44
CA ARG A 54 2.20 9.63 -3.54
C ARG A 54 3.33 8.60 -3.35
N PRO A 55 3.62 8.20 -2.10
CA PRO A 55 4.57 7.14 -1.84
C PRO A 55 4.03 5.80 -2.34
N ILE A 56 4.93 4.93 -2.80
CA ILE A 56 4.59 3.54 -3.11
C ILE A 56 4.37 2.82 -1.78
N ILE A 57 3.11 2.51 -1.47
CA ILE A 57 2.73 1.71 -0.31
C ILE A 57 3.11 0.26 -0.59
N ARG A 58 4.29 -0.13 -0.12
CA ARG A 58 4.66 -1.53 0.03
C ARG A 58 4.00 -2.03 1.32
N PRO A 59 3.40 -3.23 1.34
CA PRO A 59 3.01 -3.84 2.61
C PRO A 59 4.31 -4.07 3.40
N ALA A 60 4.61 -3.15 4.32
CA ALA A 60 5.82 -3.19 5.13
C ALA A 60 5.65 -4.08 6.37
N PHE A 61 4.43 -4.58 6.59
CA PHE A 61 4.05 -5.40 7.74
C PHE A 61 3.22 -6.58 7.24
N ASP A 62 3.55 -7.78 7.71
CA ASP A 62 2.87 -9.03 7.37
C ASP A 62 1.41 -9.09 7.86
N HIS A 63 0.96 -8.11 8.64
CA HIS A 63 -0.39 -8.02 9.19
C HIS A 63 -1.15 -6.75 8.78
N LEU A 64 -0.61 -5.93 7.87
CA LEU A 64 -1.38 -4.80 7.38
C LEU A 64 -2.51 -5.33 6.49
N ASN A 65 -3.75 -5.08 6.91
CA ASN A 65 -4.91 -5.53 6.15
C ASN A 65 -4.87 -4.97 4.72
N THR A 66 -4.92 -5.87 3.74
CA THR A 66 -4.97 -5.57 2.31
C THR A 66 -6.09 -4.57 1.98
N GLU A 67 -7.25 -4.67 2.63
CA GLU A 67 -8.38 -3.75 2.43
C GLU A 67 -8.04 -2.31 2.80
N VAL A 68 -7.25 -2.11 3.87
CA VAL A 68 -6.78 -0.77 4.27
C VAL A 68 -5.79 -0.23 3.24
N VAL A 69 -4.94 -1.08 2.67
CA VAL A 69 -4.03 -0.67 1.59
C VAL A 69 -4.82 -0.26 0.34
N HIS A 70 -5.88 -0.99 -0.01
CA HIS A 70 -6.78 -0.62 -1.11
C HIS A 70 -7.47 0.71 -0.83
N LEU A 71 -8.02 0.92 0.37
CA LEU A 71 -8.63 2.19 0.75
C LEU A 71 -7.66 3.37 0.60
N ILE A 72 -6.42 3.25 1.07
CA ILE A 72 -5.45 4.34 0.97
C ILE A 72 -5.18 4.68 -0.50
N ARG A 73 -5.09 3.65 -1.38
CA ARG A 73 -4.90 3.85 -2.82
C ARG A 73 -6.11 4.54 -3.45
N ASP A 74 -7.32 4.11 -3.11
CA ASP A 74 -8.57 4.68 -3.64
C ASP A 74 -8.77 6.13 -3.19
N CYS A 75 -8.42 6.45 -1.95
CA CYS A 75 -8.41 7.83 -1.43
C CYS A 75 -7.33 8.71 -2.09
N TRP A 76 -6.33 8.11 -2.72
CA TRP A 76 -5.20 8.81 -3.33
C TRP A 76 -5.28 8.95 -4.86
N VAL A 77 -6.40 8.56 -5.48
CA VAL A 77 -6.67 8.74 -6.91
C VAL A 77 -6.47 10.19 -7.34
N GLU A 78 -5.83 10.40 -8.50
CA GLU A 78 -5.48 11.73 -8.99
C GLU A 78 -6.73 12.55 -9.36
N THR A 79 -7.71 11.89 -9.96
CA THR A 79 -9.02 12.43 -10.31
C THR A 79 -9.88 12.61 -9.05
N PRO A 80 -10.19 13.85 -8.60
CA PRO A 80 -10.93 14.06 -7.35
C PRO A 80 -12.33 13.46 -7.37
N SER A 81 -12.97 13.46 -8.54
CA SER A 81 -14.32 12.93 -8.76
C SER A 81 -14.41 11.41 -8.63
N GLU A 82 -13.28 10.69 -8.75
CA GLU A 82 -13.22 9.23 -8.63
C GLU A 82 -12.92 8.76 -7.20
N ARG A 83 -12.59 9.67 -6.29
CA ARG A 83 -12.31 9.32 -4.89
C ARG A 83 -13.59 8.89 -4.17
N PRO A 84 -13.53 7.85 -3.32
CA PRO A 84 -14.68 7.46 -2.51
C PRO A 84 -15.06 8.57 -1.52
N THR A 85 -16.37 8.73 -1.26
CA THR A 85 -16.83 9.52 -0.12
C THR A 85 -16.63 8.72 1.16
N ILE A 86 -16.32 9.42 2.25
CA ILE A 86 -16.07 8.78 3.56
C ILE A 86 -17.31 7.99 4.01
N GLU A 87 -18.51 8.52 3.75
CA GLU A 87 -19.78 7.86 4.05
C GLU A 87 -19.92 6.50 3.38
N LYS A 88 -19.58 6.38 2.09
CA LYS A 88 -19.67 5.10 1.36
C LYS A 88 -18.78 4.03 1.98
N TYR A 89 -17.56 4.40 2.35
CA TYR A 89 -16.64 3.47 2.99
C TYR A 89 -17.08 3.11 4.41
N ALA A 90 -17.55 4.10 5.19
CA ALA A 90 -18.08 3.87 6.54
C ALA A 90 -19.26 2.89 6.51
N ASN A 91 -20.21 3.08 5.59
CA ASN A 91 -21.36 2.20 5.44
C ASN A 91 -20.95 0.76 5.08
N LYS A 92 -20.01 0.61 4.13
CA LYS A 92 -19.47 -0.71 3.77
C LYS A 92 -18.85 -1.41 4.98
N LEU A 93 -18.03 -0.70 5.75
CA LEU A 93 -17.38 -1.27 6.94
C LEU A 93 -18.40 -1.63 8.03
N GLU A 94 -19.42 -0.79 8.22
CA GLU A 94 -20.49 -1.07 9.16
C GLU A 94 -21.26 -2.33 8.77
N GLU A 95 -21.60 -2.49 7.50
CA GLU A 95 -22.27 -3.69 6.97
C GLU A 95 -21.42 -4.96 7.20
N GLU A 96 -20.13 -4.93 6.84
CA GLU A 96 -19.20 -6.04 7.07
C GLU A 96 -19.10 -6.42 8.56
N VAL A 97 -18.99 -5.41 9.44
CA VAL A 97 -18.92 -5.65 10.89
C VAL A 97 -20.24 -6.23 11.42
N GLN A 98 -21.38 -5.73 10.95
CA GLN A 98 -22.69 -6.22 11.35
C GLN A 98 -22.88 -7.69 10.94
N GLU A 99 -22.51 -8.07 9.71
CA GLU A 99 -22.59 -9.47 9.25
C GLU A 99 -21.71 -10.39 10.10
N ARG A 100 -20.43 -10.04 10.27
CA ARG A 100 -19.47 -10.83 11.06
C ARG A 100 -19.91 -10.98 12.51
N THR A 101 -20.49 -9.93 13.08
CA THR A 101 -21.01 -9.96 14.46
C THR A 101 -22.18 -10.93 14.58
N LYS A 102 -23.12 -10.94 13.62
CA LYS A 102 -24.24 -11.89 13.60
C LYS A 102 -23.77 -13.34 13.51
N GLU A 103 -22.76 -13.62 12.67
CA GLU A 103 -22.16 -14.95 12.55
C GLU A 103 -21.58 -15.41 13.89
N LEU A 104 -20.75 -14.57 14.52
CA LEU A 104 -20.12 -14.86 15.80
C LEU A 104 -21.15 -15.10 16.91
N GLU A 105 -22.25 -14.34 16.94
CA GLU A 105 -23.35 -14.58 17.88
C GLU A 105 -24.01 -15.95 17.65
N GLY A 106 -24.20 -16.34 16.39
CA GLY A 106 -24.74 -17.65 16.04
C GLY A 106 -23.83 -18.80 16.50
N GLU A 107 -22.52 -18.67 16.29
CA GLU A 107 -21.53 -19.65 16.75
C GLU A 107 -21.45 -19.72 18.28
N LYS A 108 -21.43 -18.55 18.93
CA LYS A 108 -21.46 -18.45 20.39
C LYS A 108 -22.67 -19.15 20.98
N ARG A 109 -23.88 -18.91 20.44
CA ARG A 109 -25.11 -19.59 20.89
C ARG A 109 -25.02 -21.11 20.77
N LYS A 110 -24.49 -21.63 19.65
CA LYS A 110 -24.29 -23.08 19.45
C LYS A 110 -23.31 -23.65 20.49
N SER A 111 -22.22 -22.93 20.74
CA SER A 111 -21.22 -23.29 21.75
C SER A 111 -21.82 -23.29 23.15
N ASP A 112 -22.60 -22.27 23.51
CA ASP A 112 -23.24 -22.13 24.82
C ASP A 112 -24.24 -23.28 25.07
N ILE A 113 -25.05 -23.64 24.05
CA ILE A 113 -25.97 -24.79 24.11
C ILE A 113 -25.22 -26.10 24.33
N LEU A 114 -24.14 -26.32 23.57
CA LEU A 114 -23.32 -27.52 23.69
C LEU A 114 -22.69 -27.60 25.08
N LEU A 115 -22.13 -26.49 25.56
CA LEU A 115 -21.53 -26.38 26.90
C LEU A 115 -22.54 -26.74 27.98
N TYR A 116 -23.76 -26.19 27.91
CA TYR A 116 -24.83 -26.50 28.85
C TYR A 116 -25.16 -28.01 28.87
N ARG A 117 -25.15 -28.67 27.71
CA ARG A 117 -25.40 -30.11 27.59
C ARG A 117 -24.25 -30.97 28.13
N MET A 118 -23.02 -30.49 28.01
CA MET A 118 -21.82 -31.22 28.44
C MET A 118 -21.51 -31.07 29.93
N MET A 119 -22.03 -30.01 30.57
CA MET A 119 -21.83 -29.77 32.00
C MET A 119 -22.64 -30.79 32.85
N PRO A 120 -22.02 -31.44 33.86
CA PRO A 120 -22.74 -32.28 34.81
C PRO A 120 -23.86 -31.50 35.52
N ARG A 121 -24.99 -32.15 35.82
CA ARG A 121 -26.21 -31.52 36.38
C ARG A 121 -26.07 -30.94 37.80
N LEU A 122 -24.87 -30.64 38.27
CA LEU A 122 -24.57 -30.31 39.66
C LEU A 122 -24.68 -28.81 40.00
N THR A 123 -25.20 -27.96 39.12
CA THR A 123 -25.35 -26.52 39.39
C THR A 123 -26.64 -26.15 40.14
N GLY A 124 -27.22 -27.07 40.91
CA GLY A 124 -28.48 -26.83 41.64
C GLY A 124 -28.83 -27.88 42.69
N GLY A 125 -27.84 -28.42 43.41
CA GLY A 125 -28.07 -29.44 44.45
C GLY A 125 -27.56 -29.01 45.83
N ALA A 126 -28.48 -28.48 46.65
CA ALA A 126 -28.47 -28.44 48.12
C ALA A 126 -27.22 -27.87 48.83
N LEU A 127 -27.28 -26.57 49.21
CA LEU A 127 -26.89 -26.03 50.51
C LEU A 127 -27.84 -24.89 50.88
#